data_AF-A0A2C9LE05-F1
#
_entry.id   AF-A0A2C9LE05-F1
#
_cell.length_a   1.000
_cell.length_b   1.000
_cell.length_c   1.000
_cell.angle_alpha   90.00
_cell.angle_beta   90.00
_cell.angle_gamma   90.00
#
_symmetry.space_group_name_H-M   'P 1'
#
loop_
_entity.id
_entity.type
_entity.pdbx_description
1 polymer ?
#
loop_
_entity_poly.entity_id
_entity_poly.type
_entity_poly.pdbx_seq_one_letter_code
_entity_poly.pdbx_strand_id
1 'polypeptide(L)'
;MIEPLTLTCSLQNLDHNSTVQFMYILHEPNGVIATINKDQSVVTTKQESNFNMANGKLSDTKLQASFIEVSWGYIKSSESGKYFCGAHVMGPDGRSERLNEVLAIIVLNPTLDDLVKVIPKLLRQADIEKESILDNKNNIYHIQEDINSKQQNIISIKDGLDTNSQNINIIKDDLETIRRNIKLYTDNLNVNKQSIARHNDELNTLRQIVDSLKDDLRTNKQSLQSITDEVNTNKENINQLKENLKSNKQTIQNITEDVSTNRQNIMNINNGLNTSQQSLSTLETDLGTQLINLSTALTQIKEKIEIGK
;
A
#
# COMPACT_ATOMS: atom_id res chain seq x y z
N MET A 1 48.96 -53.50 45.80
CA MET A 1 47.77 -52.81 46.30
C MET A 1 48.09 -52.46 47.74
N ILE A 2 47.88 -51.23 48.19
CA ILE A 2 48.19 -50.88 49.57
C ILE A 2 46.97 -51.32 50.40
N GLU A 3 47.15 -52.29 51.28
CA GLU A 3 46.05 -52.85 52.06
C GLU A 3 45.85 -52.04 53.35
N PRO A 4 44.59 -51.72 53.70
CA PRO A 4 44.30 -51.10 54.98
C PRO A 4 44.60 -52.08 56.11
N LEU A 5 45.04 -51.57 57.26
CA LEU A 5 45.25 -52.37 58.46
C LEU A 5 44.35 -51.89 59.59
N THR A 6 43.79 -52.84 60.32
CA THR A 6 43.09 -52.60 61.58
C THR A 6 43.73 -53.41 62.69
N LEU A 7 44.09 -52.75 63.79
CA LEU A 7 44.67 -53.38 64.98
C LEU A 7 43.68 -53.29 66.14
N THR A 8 43.29 -54.45 66.65
CA THR A 8 42.31 -54.58 67.74
C THR A 8 42.98 -55.21 68.96
N CYS A 9 42.99 -54.46 70.04
CA CYS A 9 43.44 -54.87 71.36
C CYS A 9 42.20 -55.17 72.20
N SER A 10 41.98 -56.42 72.59
CA SER A 10 40.76 -56.83 73.31
C SER A 10 41.07 -57.74 74.50
N LEU A 11 40.26 -57.65 75.54
CA LEU A 11 40.36 -58.41 76.77
C LEU A 11 38.99 -59.02 77.13
N GLN A 12 38.97 -60.33 77.37
CA GLN A 12 37.78 -61.15 77.66
C GLN A 12 38.03 -62.07 78.86
N ASN A 13 36.97 -62.64 79.45
CA ASN A 13 37.03 -63.65 80.51
C ASN A 13 37.71 -63.22 81.82
N LEU A 14 37.47 -61.99 82.28
CA LEU A 14 37.94 -61.47 83.57
C LEU A 14 37.20 -62.13 84.75
N ASP A 15 37.86 -62.34 85.89
CA ASP A 15 37.25 -62.92 87.11
C ASP A 15 36.08 -62.09 87.67
N HIS A 16 35.22 -62.72 88.50
CA HIS A 16 33.86 -62.26 88.83
C HIS A 16 33.71 -60.84 89.40
N ASN A 17 34.80 -60.18 89.81
CA ASN A 17 34.80 -58.83 90.39
C ASN A 17 35.91 -57.92 89.81
N SER A 18 36.56 -58.31 88.71
CA SER A 18 37.63 -57.51 88.09
C SER A 18 37.07 -56.56 87.02
N THR A 19 37.52 -55.30 87.00
CA THR A 19 37.07 -54.30 86.02
C THR A 19 38.23 -53.71 85.24
N VAL A 20 38.05 -53.52 83.93
CA VAL A 20 39.06 -52.85 83.09
C VAL A 20 38.92 -51.35 83.27
N GLN A 21 39.95 -50.71 83.80
CA GLN A 21 39.95 -49.28 84.06
C GLN A 21 40.52 -48.48 82.89
N PHE A 22 41.48 -49.07 82.18
CA PHE A 22 42.21 -48.41 81.11
C PHE A 22 42.71 -49.44 80.10
N MET A 23 42.62 -49.13 78.80
CA MET A 23 43.33 -49.85 77.76
C MET A 23 44.09 -48.89 76.86
N TYR A 24 45.17 -49.36 76.27
CA TYR A 24 45.95 -48.59 75.32
C TYR A 24 46.61 -49.47 74.27
N ILE A 25 46.88 -48.84 73.13
CA ILE A 25 47.78 -49.34 72.10
C ILE A 25 48.97 -48.39 72.07
N LEU A 26 50.16 -48.94 72.26
CA LEU A 26 51.44 -48.22 72.23
C LEU A 26 52.28 -48.77 71.09
N HIS A 27 52.81 -47.92 70.24
CA HIS A 27 53.81 -48.31 69.25
C HIS A 27 55.19 -47.92 69.77
N GLU A 28 56.13 -48.87 69.79
CA GLU A 28 57.47 -48.68 70.38
C GLU A 28 58.18 -47.38 69.93
N PRO A 29 58.25 -47.07 68.62
CA PRO A 29 58.92 -45.87 68.12
C PRO A 29 58.05 -44.61 68.22
N ASN A 30 56.73 -44.75 68.10
CA ASN A 30 55.82 -43.62 67.93
C ASN A 30 55.05 -43.23 69.20
N GLY A 31 55.28 -43.95 70.30
CA GLY A 31 54.60 -43.73 71.57
C GLY A 31 53.17 -44.27 71.57
N VAL A 32 52.36 -43.75 72.50
CA VAL A 32 50.96 -44.16 72.62
C VAL A 32 50.26 -43.82 71.31
N ILE A 33 49.40 -44.70 70.80
CA ILE A 33 48.64 -44.51 69.56
C ILE A 33 47.18 -44.21 69.90
N ALA A 34 46.60 -45.02 70.79
CA ALA A 34 45.23 -44.82 71.26
C ALA A 34 45.10 -45.29 72.71
N THR A 35 44.23 -44.63 73.46
CA THR A 35 43.88 -44.97 74.84
C THR A 35 42.37 -44.90 75.05
N ILE A 36 41.88 -45.64 76.04
CA ILE A 36 40.51 -45.53 76.52
C ILE A 36 40.51 -45.71 78.04
N ASN A 37 39.84 -44.80 78.75
CA ASN A 37 39.58 -44.92 80.18
C ASN A 37 38.11 -45.30 80.39
N LYS A 38 37.80 -45.78 81.59
CA LYS A 38 36.43 -46.03 82.01
C LYS A 38 35.58 -44.75 81.85
N ASP A 39 34.41 -44.91 81.23
CA ASP A 39 33.45 -43.85 80.93
C ASP A 39 33.96 -42.71 80.02
N GLN A 40 35.04 -42.93 79.27
CA GLN A 40 35.57 -41.99 78.28
C GLN A 40 35.59 -42.59 76.88
N SER A 41 35.44 -41.74 75.86
CA SER A 41 35.68 -42.12 74.46
C SER A 41 37.17 -42.40 74.22
N VAL A 42 37.47 -43.17 73.18
CA VAL A 42 38.85 -43.41 72.75
C VAL A 42 39.55 -42.09 72.42
N VAL A 43 40.74 -41.89 72.97
CA VAL A 43 41.61 -40.76 72.68
C VAL A 43 42.80 -41.25 71.86
N THR A 44 42.99 -40.64 70.69
CA THR A 44 44.17 -40.89 69.84
C THR A 44 45.15 -39.74 69.99
N THR A 45 46.42 -40.07 70.18
CA THR A 45 47.54 -39.12 70.35
C THR A 45 48.15 -38.66 69.02
N LYS A 46 47.84 -39.34 67.91
CA LYS A 46 48.28 -38.98 66.56
C LYS A 46 47.07 -38.83 65.62
N GLN A 47 46.94 -37.67 64.98
CA GLN A 47 46.07 -37.45 63.83
C GLN A 47 46.95 -37.31 62.57
N GLU A 48 47.34 -38.45 61.97
CA GLU A 48 47.98 -38.46 60.65
C GLU A 48 46.94 -38.66 59.54
N SER A 49 47.22 -38.20 58.32
CA SER A 49 46.28 -38.23 57.18
C SER A 49 45.88 -39.63 56.69
N ASN A 50 46.61 -40.68 57.09
CA ASN A 50 46.33 -42.09 56.79
C ASN A 50 45.61 -42.82 57.93
N PHE A 51 45.34 -42.15 59.06
CA PHE A 51 44.60 -42.70 60.18
C PHE A 51 43.09 -42.58 59.93
N ASN A 52 42.42 -43.71 59.75
CA ASN A 52 41.02 -43.73 59.32
C ASN A 52 40.05 -43.67 60.50
N MET A 53 40.31 -44.40 61.59
CA MET A 53 39.35 -44.55 62.69
C MET A 53 40.00 -45.09 63.97
N ALA A 54 39.52 -44.64 65.13
CA ALA A 54 39.74 -45.28 66.42
C ALA A 54 38.41 -45.52 67.12
N ASN A 55 38.21 -46.71 67.65
CA ASN A 55 37.00 -47.09 68.37
C ASN A 55 37.33 -48.01 69.54
N GLY A 56 36.48 -48.04 70.55
CA GLY A 56 36.74 -48.83 71.74
C GLY A 56 35.63 -48.70 72.76
N LYS A 57 35.52 -49.72 73.59
CA LYS A 57 34.54 -49.80 74.66
C LYS A 57 35.12 -50.63 75.80
N LEU A 58 35.08 -50.10 77.02
CA LEU A 58 35.34 -50.87 78.23
C LEU A 58 34.04 -51.46 78.75
N SER A 59 34.05 -52.75 79.05
CA SER A 59 32.90 -53.50 79.56
C SER A 59 33.10 -53.85 81.03
N ASP A 60 32.07 -53.62 81.83
CA ASP A 60 31.99 -54.05 83.22
C ASP A 60 31.41 -55.47 83.39
N THR A 61 31.09 -56.15 82.28
CA THR A 61 30.45 -57.48 82.30
C THR A 61 31.32 -58.55 81.64
N LYS A 62 31.30 -59.76 82.19
CA LYS A 62 31.99 -60.95 81.61
C LYS A 62 31.53 -61.30 80.18
N LEU A 63 30.34 -60.87 79.76
CA LEU A 63 29.73 -61.22 78.48
C LEU A 63 30.17 -60.33 77.31
N GLN A 64 30.73 -59.15 77.59
CA GLN A 64 31.21 -58.22 76.55
C GLN A 64 32.71 -57.98 76.74
N ALA A 65 33.48 -58.12 75.66
CA ALA A 65 34.90 -57.82 75.64
C ALA A 65 35.13 -56.31 75.86
N SER A 66 36.14 -55.98 76.67
CA SER A 66 36.72 -54.63 76.63
C SER A 66 37.69 -54.58 75.46
N PHE A 67 37.62 -53.55 74.61
CA PHE A 67 38.53 -53.42 73.49
C PHE A 67 38.83 -51.98 73.11
N ILE A 68 39.95 -51.80 72.42
CA ILE A 68 40.34 -50.60 71.71
C ILE A 68 40.91 -51.02 70.35
N GLU A 69 40.50 -50.33 69.29
CA GLU A 69 40.78 -50.62 67.89
C GLU A 69 41.21 -49.35 67.18
N VAL A 70 42.18 -49.48 66.27
CA VAL A 70 42.68 -48.41 65.41
C VAL A 70 42.87 -48.90 63.98
N SER A 71 42.54 -48.07 62.98
CA SER A 71 42.59 -48.41 61.56
C SER A 71 43.33 -47.39 60.70
N TRP A 72 44.07 -47.86 59.70
CA TRP A 72 44.80 -47.04 58.71
C TRP A 72 44.36 -47.36 57.28
N GLY A 73 44.28 -46.34 56.42
CA GLY A 73 44.03 -46.52 54.99
C GLY A 73 45.22 -47.10 54.25
N TYR A 74 46.42 -46.82 54.77
CA TYR A 74 47.66 -47.49 54.42
C TYR A 74 48.68 -47.29 55.53
N ILE A 75 49.55 -48.28 55.74
CA ILE A 75 50.67 -48.18 56.68
C ILE A 75 51.94 -47.78 55.93
N LYS A 76 52.71 -46.86 56.48
CA LYS A 76 54.03 -46.44 56.00
C LYS A 76 55.12 -47.34 56.59
N SER A 77 56.27 -47.43 55.92
CA SER A 77 57.43 -48.16 56.46
C SER A 77 57.86 -47.65 57.84
N SER A 78 57.71 -46.35 58.11
CA SER A 78 57.96 -45.70 59.41
C SER A 78 57.01 -46.13 60.54
N GLU A 79 55.90 -46.79 60.22
CA GLU A 79 54.95 -47.32 61.19
C GLU A 79 55.22 -48.82 61.48
N SER A 80 56.23 -49.43 60.84
CA SER A 80 56.71 -50.75 61.26
C SER A 80 57.24 -50.72 62.70
N GLY A 81 57.02 -51.79 63.46
CA GLY A 81 57.55 -51.93 64.81
C GLY A 81 56.65 -52.76 65.71
N LYS A 82 56.97 -52.79 67.00
CA LYS A 82 56.17 -53.47 68.01
C LYS A 82 55.03 -52.60 68.49
N TYR A 83 53.83 -53.16 68.47
CA TYR A 83 52.62 -52.59 69.02
C TYR A 83 52.27 -53.35 70.29
N PHE A 84 52.20 -52.64 71.40
CA PHE A 84 51.84 -53.15 72.70
C PHE A 84 50.37 -52.86 72.96
N CYS A 85 49.59 -53.91 73.15
CA CYS A 85 48.22 -53.87 73.64
C CYS A 85 48.28 -53.99 75.17
N GLY A 86 47.94 -52.94 75.89
CA GLY A 86 47.96 -52.95 77.36
C GLY A 86 46.59 -52.69 77.96
N ALA A 87 46.29 -53.39 79.06
CA ALA A 87 45.08 -53.21 79.84
C ALA A 87 45.42 -53.14 81.33
N HIS A 88 44.80 -52.18 82.02
CA HIS A 88 44.87 -52.03 83.47
C HIS A 88 43.58 -52.56 84.06
N VAL A 89 43.70 -53.61 84.87
CA VAL A 89 42.58 -54.33 85.46
C VAL A 89 42.64 -54.13 86.97
N MET A 90 41.52 -53.75 87.57
CA MET A 90 41.38 -53.65 89.01
C MET A 90 40.66 -54.89 89.54
N GLY A 91 41.31 -55.64 90.42
CA GLY A 91 40.77 -56.84 91.05
C GLY A 91 39.84 -56.56 92.24
N PRO A 92 39.11 -57.58 92.73
CA PRO A 92 38.17 -57.47 93.85
C PRO A 92 38.74 -56.92 95.15
N ASP A 93 40.05 -57.10 95.37
CA ASP A 93 40.77 -56.69 96.58
C ASP A 93 41.39 -55.28 96.46
N GLY A 94 41.06 -54.56 95.38
CA GLY A 94 41.60 -53.24 95.10
C GLY A 94 43.03 -53.25 94.55
N ARG A 95 43.65 -54.42 94.37
CA ARG A 95 44.94 -54.51 93.67
C ARG A 95 44.76 -54.32 92.18
N SER A 96 45.70 -53.59 91.59
CA SER A 96 45.74 -53.38 90.16
C SER A 96 46.75 -54.34 89.51
N GLU A 97 46.32 -54.95 88.40
CA GLU A 97 47.14 -55.74 87.52
C GLU A 97 47.24 -55.08 86.15
N ARG A 98 48.42 -55.13 85.54
CA ARG A 98 48.64 -54.66 84.17
C ARG A 98 48.91 -55.86 83.27
N LEU A 99 48.00 -56.09 82.33
CA LEU A 99 48.13 -57.08 81.27
C LEU A 99 48.72 -56.38 80.05
N ASN A 100 49.71 -56.97 79.40
CA ASN A 100 50.24 -56.46 78.15
C ASN A 100 50.53 -57.61 77.18
N GLU A 101 50.16 -57.42 75.92
CA GLU A 101 50.51 -58.28 74.79
C GLU A 101 51.22 -57.48 73.70
N VAL A 102 52.02 -58.15 72.86
CA VAL A 102 52.84 -57.49 71.84
C VAL A 102 52.64 -58.12 70.47
N LEU A 103 52.36 -57.28 69.47
CA LEU A 103 52.31 -57.65 68.06
C LEU A 103 53.38 -56.87 67.29
N ALA A 104 54.25 -57.56 66.55
CA ALA A 104 55.21 -56.92 65.66
C ALA A 104 54.61 -56.81 64.25
N ILE A 105 54.52 -55.58 63.73
CA ILE A 105 54.09 -55.31 62.36
C ILE A 105 55.30 -54.87 61.55
N ILE A 106 55.53 -55.52 60.41
CA ILE A 106 56.62 -55.21 59.48
C ILE A 106 56.01 -54.79 58.15
N VAL A 107 56.18 -53.53 57.78
CA VAL A 107 55.76 -52.99 56.48
C VAL A 107 56.94 -53.07 55.53
N LEU A 108 56.82 -53.91 54.51
CA LEU A 108 57.83 -54.07 53.49
C LEU A 108 57.71 -52.95 52.45
N ASN A 109 58.84 -52.33 52.09
CA ASN A 109 58.88 -51.44 50.94
C ASN A 109 58.60 -52.24 49.66
N PRO A 110 57.95 -51.64 48.65
CA PRO A 110 57.78 -52.27 47.35
C PRO A 110 59.14 -52.73 46.79
N THR A 111 59.18 -53.95 46.29
CA THR A 111 60.38 -54.53 45.68
C THR A 111 60.49 -54.13 44.21
N LEU A 112 61.65 -54.38 43.61
CA LEU A 112 61.83 -54.24 42.17
C LEU A 112 60.82 -55.12 41.40
N ASP A 113 60.52 -56.32 41.90
CA ASP A 113 59.54 -57.24 41.30
C ASP A 113 58.12 -56.66 41.31
N ASP A 114 57.74 -55.98 42.39
CA ASP A 114 56.45 -55.28 42.49
C ASP A 114 56.34 -54.15 41.46
N LEU A 115 57.43 -53.43 41.21
CA LEU A 115 57.49 -52.39 40.19
C LEU A 115 57.46 -52.99 38.77
N VAL A 116 58.20 -54.08 38.54
CA VAL A 116 58.23 -54.80 37.25
C VAL A 116 56.85 -55.34 36.87
N LYS A 117 56.00 -55.71 37.84
CA LYS A 117 54.61 -56.11 37.59
C LYS A 117 53.68 -54.96 37.18
N VAL A 118 54.02 -53.71 37.54
CA VAL A 118 53.20 -52.52 37.26
C VAL A 118 53.61 -51.84 35.94
N ILE A 119 54.89 -51.84 35.58
CA ILE A 119 55.41 -51.19 34.37
C ILE A 119 54.65 -51.63 33.08
N PRO A 120 54.39 -52.93 32.81
CA PRO A 120 53.65 -53.35 31.63
C PRO A 120 52.21 -52.83 31.60
N LYS A 121 51.57 -52.66 32.77
CA LYS A 121 50.22 -52.12 32.86
C LYS A 121 50.21 -50.63 32.51
N LEU A 122 51.20 -49.88 32.99
CA LEU A 122 51.38 -48.46 32.64
C LEU A 122 51.70 -48.27 31.16
N LEU A 123 52.54 -49.13 30.58
CA LEU A 123 52.84 -49.10 29.14
C LEU A 123 51.58 -49.35 28.29
N ARG A 124 50.78 -50.36 28.63
CA ARG A 124 49.50 -50.61 27.96
C ARG A 124 48.55 -49.43 28.09
N GLN A 125 48.47 -48.81 29.26
CA GLN A 125 47.64 -47.63 29.48
C GLN A 125 48.10 -46.45 28.61
N ALA A 126 49.41 -46.22 28.51
CA ALA A 126 49.99 -45.19 27.66
C ALA A 126 49.72 -45.45 26.16
N ASP A 127 49.75 -46.71 25.71
CA ASP A 127 49.41 -47.07 24.33
C ASP A 127 47.92 -46.80 24.02
N ILE A 128 47.01 -47.14 24.94
CA ILE A 128 45.57 -46.84 24.82
C ILE A 128 45.34 -45.33 24.75
N GLU A 129 46.00 -44.56 25.62
CA GLU A 129 45.90 -43.10 25.63
C GLU A 129 46.44 -42.50 24.33
N LYS A 130 47.54 -43.05 23.80
CA LYS A 130 48.11 -42.61 22.51
C LYS A 130 47.13 -42.84 21.35
N GLU A 131 46.46 -43.99 21.30
CA GLU A 131 45.42 -44.26 20.30
C GLU A 131 44.25 -43.28 20.44
N SER A 132 43.75 -43.06 21.66
CA SER A 132 42.68 -42.09 21.92
C SER A 132 43.06 -40.66 21.52
N ILE A 133 44.31 -40.25 21.77
CA ILE A 133 44.82 -38.94 21.35
C ILE A 133 44.85 -38.83 19.82
N LEU A 134 45.24 -39.88 19.12
CA LEU A 134 45.26 -39.91 17.66
C LEU A 134 43.85 -39.81 17.07
N ASP A 135 42.89 -40.52 17.66
CA ASP A 135 41.47 -40.47 17.27
C ASP A 135 40.89 -39.07 17.48
N ASN A 136 41.15 -38.46 18.64
CA ASN A 136 40.74 -37.09 18.93
C ASN A 136 41.36 -36.09 17.95
N LYS A 137 42.62 -36.29 17.56
CA LYS A 137 43.28 -35.44 16.55
C LYS A 137 42.56 -35.53 15.20
N ASN A 138 42.18 -36.72 14.75
CA ASN A 138 41.42 -36.91 13.51
C ASN A 138 40.02 -36.27 13.59
N ASN A 139 39.32 -36.45 14.71
CA ASN A 139 38.02 -35.81 14.95
C ASN A 139 38.11 -34.28 14.89
N ILE A 140 39.17 -33.70 15.47
CA ILE A 140 39.42 -32.25 15.41
C ILE A 140 39.63 -31.79 13.97
N TYR A 141 40.37 -32.54 13.14
CA TYR A 141 40.52 -32.20 11.71
C TYR A 141 39.18 -32.20 10.98
N HIS A 142 38.34 -33.22 11.18
CA HIS A 142 37.02 -33.28 10.55
C HIS A 142 36.09 -32.15 11.00
N ILE A 143 36.11 -31.81 12.30
CA ILE A 143 35.36 -30.66 12.83
C ILE A 143 35.85 -29.37 12.17
N GLN A 144 37.17 -29.22 11.97
CA GLN A 144 37.73 -28.03 11.35
C GLN A 144 37.34 -27.91 9.86
N GLU A 145 37.32 -29.02 9.13
CA GLU A 145 36.80 -29.04 7.75
C GLU A 145 35.31 -28.69 7.68
N ASP A 146 34.47 -29.25 8.56
CA ASP A 146 33.04 -28.94 8.61
C ASP A 146 32.81 -27.46 8.96
N ILE A 147 33.55 -26.92 9.93
CA ILE A 147 33.50 -25.49 10.28
C ILE A 147 33.87 -24.62 9.08
N ASN A 148 34.95 -24.95 8.37
CA ASN A 148 35.37 -24.21 7.18
C ASN A 148 34.29 -24.26 6.07
N SER A 149 33.69 -25.43 5.84
CA SER A 149 32.59 -25.59 4.88
C SER A 149 31.38 -24.72 5.27
N LYS A 150 30.96 -24.75 6.54
CA LYS A 150 29.86 -23.91 7.03
C LYS A 150 30.18 -22.41 6.92
N GLN A 151 31.42 -22.00 7.16
CA GLN A 151 31.83 -20.61 6.97
C GLN A 151 31.69 -20.16 5.51
N GLN A 152 32.09 -21.00 4.54
CA GLN A 152 31.91 -20.70 3.12
C GLN A 152 30.43 -20.58 2.75
N ASN A 153 29.59 -21.49 3.26
CA ASN A 153 28.13 -21.42 3.04
C ASN A 153 27.54 -20.12 3.62
N ILE A 154 27.97 -19.68 4.81
CA ILE A 154 27.53 -18.42 5.40
C ILE A 154 27.92 -17.22 4.52
N ILE A 155 29.13 -17.23 3.95
CA ILE A 155 29.58 -16.18 3.03
C ILE A 155 28.68 -16.15 1.78
N SER A 156 28.44 -17.29 1.14
CA SER A 156 27.56 -17.36 -0.04
C SER A 156 26.13 -16.92 0.25
N ILE A 157 25.59 -17.28 1.43
CA ILE A 157 24.26 -16.82 1.87
C ILE A 157 24.26 -15.29 2.04
N LYS A 158 25.30 -14.73 2.64
CA LYS A 158 25.44 -13.28 2.83
C LYS A 158 25.46 -12.56 1.48
N ASP A 159 26.26 -13.02 0.53
CA ASP A 159 26.34 -12.42 -0.81
C ASP A 159 24.99 -12.48 -1.54
N GLY A 160 24.25 -13.59 -1.38
CA GLY A 160 22.89 -13.73 -1.89
C GLY A 160 21.91 -12.75 -1.25
N LEU A 161 22.00 -12.52 0.06
CA LEU A 161 21.20 -11.53 0.77
C LEU A 161 21.52 -10.09 0.32
N ASP A 162 22.79 -9.77 0.13
CA ASP A 162 23.23 -8.45 -0.36
C ASP A 162 22.71 -8.20 -1.78
N THR A 163 22.77 -9.21 -2.66
CA THR A 163 22.20 -9.14 -4.02
C THR A 163 20.68 -8.94 -3.99
N ASN A 164 19.97 -9.67 -3.13
CA ASN A 164 18.52 -9.51 -2.97
C ASN A 164 18.16 -8.12 -2.46
N SER A 165 18.94 -7.56 -1.52
CA SER A 165 18.77 -6.19 -1.02
C SER A 165 18.92 -5.15 -2.14
N GLN A 166 19.92 -5.30 -3.01
CA GLN A 166 20.09 -4.43 -4.18
C GLN A 166 18.90 -4.53 -5.15
N ASN A 167 18.44 -5.75 -5.46
CA ASN A 167 17.27 -5.95 -6.32
C ASN A 167 16.00 -5.33 -5.74
N ILE A 168 15.78 -5.42 -4.43
CA ILE A 168 14.63 -4.79 -3.75
C ILE A 168 14.68 -3.26 -3.92
N ASN A 169 15.87 -2.64 -3.82
CA ASN A 169 16.01 -1.20 -4.02
C ASN A 169 15.72 -0.79 -5.47
N ILE A 170 16.19 -1.55 -6.45
CA ILE A 170 15.89 -1.30 -7.88
C ILE A 170 14.38 -1.37 -8.12
N ILE A 171 13.72 -2.43 -7.62
CA ILE A 171 12.27 -2.58 -7.75
C ILE A 171 11.53 -1.41 -7.11
N LYS A 172 11.99 -0.93 -5.95
CA LYS A 172 11.40 0.25 -5.28
C LYS A 172 11.49 1.50 -6.15
N ASP A 173 12.65 1.75 -6.76
CA ASP A 173 12.86 2.92 -7.63
C ASP A 173 12.01 2.84 -8.92
N ASP A 174 11.89 1.64 -9.50
CA ASP A 174 11.00 1.37 -10.64
C ASP A 174 9.54 1.63 -10.29
N LEU A 175 9.08 1.17 -9.13
CA LEU A 175 7.71 1.40 -8.65
C LEU A 175 7.42 2.89 -8.42
N GLU A 176 8.37 3.65 -7.88
CA GLU A 176 8.24 5.10 -7.73
C GLU A 176 8.16 5.80 -9.09
N THR A 177 8.93 5.35 -10.08
CA THR A 177 8.89 5.87 -11.45
C THR A 177 7.54 5.58 -12.11
N ILE A 178 7.05 4.35 -12.00
CA ILE A 178 5.72 3.95 -12.49
C ILE A 178 4.63 4.81 -11.84
N ARG A 179 4.70 5.03 -10.52
CA ARG A 179 3.75 5.88 -9.79
C ARG A 179 3.72 7.31 -10.32
N ARG A 180 4.88 7.92 -10.60
CA ARG A 180 4.96 9.26 -11.21
C ARG A 180 4.35 9.29 -12.61
N ASN A 181 4.63 8.28 -13.44
CA ASN A 181 4.08 8.19 -14.79
C ASN A 181 2.54 8.04 -14.77
N ILE A 182 1.99 7.20 -13.89
CA ILE A 182 0.54 7.06 -13.72
C ILE A 182 -0.10 8.40 -13.35
N LYS A 183 0.53 9.18 -12.46
CA LYS A 183 0.05 10.52 -12.10
C LYS A 183 0.03 11.46 -13.31
N LEU A 184 1.11 11.52 -14.08
CA LEU A 184 1.19 12.33 -15.30
C LEU A 184 0.13 11.95 -16.33
N TYR A 185 -0.10 10.65 -16.57
CA TYR A 185 -1.16 10.20 -17.47
C TYR A 185 -2.54 10.60 -16.96
N THR A 186 -2.78 10.51 -15.65
CA THR A 186 -4.04 10.92 -15.03
C THR A 186 -4.29 12.42 -15.23
N ASP A 187 -3.27 13.25 -15.00
CA ASP A 187 -3.37 14.70 -15.18
C ASP A 187 -3.65 15.06 -16.64
N ASN A 188 -2.96 14.42 -17.59
CA ASN A 188 -3.20 14.60 -19.03
C ASN A 188 -4.61 14.18 -19.45
N LEU A 189 -5.13 13.06 -18.93
CA LEU A 189 -6.50 12.61 -19.20
C LEU A 189 -7.53 13.63 -18.68
N ASN A 190 -7.28 14.23 -17.51
CA ASN A 190 -8.14 15.27 -16.97
C ASN A 190 -8.15 16.53 -17.84
N VAL A 191 -6.99 16.97 -18.34
CA VAL A 191 -6.89 18.08 -19.29
C VAL A 191 -7.67 17.79 -20.57
N ASN A 192 -7.49 16.59 -21.15
CA ASN A 192 -8.21 16.19 -22.35
C ASN A 192 -9.73 16.16 -22.12
N LYS A 193 -10.18 15.65 -20.97
CA LYS A 193 -11.60 15.65 -20.59
C LYS A 193 -12.18 17.07 -20.55
N GLN A 194 -11.45 18.02 -19.97
CA GLN A 194 -11.87 19.43 -19.93
C GLN A 194 -11.89 20.06 -21.33
N SER A 195 -10.92 19.75 -22.18
CA SER A 195 -10.89 20.23 -23.57
C SER A 195 -12.07 19.69 -24.38
N ILE A 196 -12.39 18.39 -24.25
CA ILE A 196 -13.56 17.79 -24.91
C ILE A 196 -14.85 18.46 -24.45
N ALA A 197 -15.01 18.74 -23.15
CA ALA A 197 -16.17 19.45 -22.65
C ALA A 197 -16.33 20.84 -23.28
N ARG A 198 -15.23 21.62 -23.35
CA ARG A 198 -15.23 22.94 -24.02
C ARG A 198 -15.61 22.86 -25.50
N HIS A 199 -15.02 21.93 -26.26
CA HIS A 199 -15.39 21.76 -27.67
C HIS A 199 -16.86 21.37 -27.84
N ASN A 200 -17.43 20.60 -26.90
CA ASN A 200 -18.84 20.24 -26.95
C ASN A 200 -19.75 21.46 -26.70
N ASP A 201 -19.38 22.36 -25.79
CA ASP A 201 -20.09 23.62 -25.56
C ASP A 201 -20.01 24.56 -26.78
N GLU A 202 -18.84 24.62 -27.42
CA GLU A 202 -18.65 25.36 -28.68
C GLU A 202 -19.51 24.80 -29.81
N LEU A 203 -19.56 23.47 -29.97
CA LEU A 203 -20.41 22.81 -30.97
C LEU A 203 -21.90 23.07 -30.72
N ASN A 204 -22.34 23.06 -29.46
CA ASN A 204 -23.72 23.41 -29.10
C ASN A 204 -24.04 24.87 -29.47
N THR A 205 -23.11 25.79 -29.22
CA THR A 205 -23.25 27.21 -29.58
C THR A 205 -23.36 27.37 -31.11
N LEU A 206 -22.48 26.70 -31.86
CA LEU A 206 -22.53 26.71 -33.33
C LEU A 206 -23.84 26.15 -33.87
N ARG A 207 -24.36 25.09 -33.26
CA ARG A 207 -25.67 24.53 -33.63
C ARG A 207 -26.80 25.53 -33.44
N GLN A 208 -26.82 26.24 -32.32
CA GLN A 208 -27.82 27.30 -32.07
C GLN A 208 -27.72 28.44 -33.09
N ILE A 209 -26.51 28.85 -33.46
CA ILE A 209 -26.29 29.85 -34.51
C ILE A 209 -26.84 29.37 -35.86
N VAL A 210 -26.57 28.11 -36.24
CA VAL A 210 -27.09 27.52 -37.49
C VAL A 210 -28.62 27.47 -37.49
N ASP A 211 -29.24 27.08 -36.38
CA ASP A 211 -30.70 27.05 -36.25
C ASP A 211 -31.29 28.45 -36.40
N SER A 212 -30.68 29.47 -35.77
CA SER A 212 -31.09 30.88 -35.92
C SER A 212 -30.98 31.36 -37.37
N LEU A 213 -29.86 31.08 -38.06
CA LEU A 213 -29.68 31.46 -39.46
C LEU A 213 -30.70 30.80 -40.39
N LYS A 214 -31.12 29.56 -40.07
CA LYS A 214 -32.17 28.86 -40.82
C LYS A 214 -33.53 29.55 -40.66
N ASP A 215 -33.84 30.03 -39.47
CA ASP A 215 -35.07 30.78 -39.21
C ASP A 215 -35.06 32.16 -39.90
N ASP A 216 -33.92 32.86 -39.87
CA ASP A 216 -33.73 34.12 -40.61
C ASP A 216 -33.92 33.90 -42.12
N LEU A 217 -33.33 32.84 -42.67
CA LEU A 217 -33.49 32.48 -44.08
C LEU A 217 -34.94 32.18 -44.44
N ARG A 218 -35.67 31.48 -43.56
CA ARG A 218 -37.11 31.18 -43.75
C ARG A 218 -37.92 32.48 -43.78
N THR A 219 -37.64 33.39 -42.87
CA THR A 219 -38.29 34.70 -42.78
C THR A 219 -38.02 35.54 -44.03
N ASN A 220 -36.76 35.62 -44.46
CA ASN A 220 -36.38 36.34 -45.68
C ASN A 220 -37.06 35.76 -46.93
N LYS A 221 -37.18 34.43 -47.02
CA LYS A 221 -37.91 33.78 -48.11
C LYS A 221 -39.39 34.18 -48.14
N GLN A 222 -40.04 34.26 -46.98
CA GLN A 222 -41.43 34.71 -46.88
C GLN A 222 -41.57 36.18 -47.29
N SER A 223 -40.69 37.05 -46.82
CA SER A 223 -40.67 38.47 -47.20
C SER A 223 -40.50 38.67 -48.71
N LEU A 224 -39.59 37.91 -49.34
CA LEU A 224 -39.40 37.94 -50.79
C LEU A 224 -40.63 37.47 -51.57
N GLN A 225 -41.36 36.46 -51.05
CA GLN A 225 -42.61 36.02 -51.65
C GLN A 225 -43.66 37.14 -51.59
N SER A 226 -43.84 37.78 -50.43
CA SER A 226 -44.78 38.89 -50.27
C SER A 226 -44.46 40.06 -51.22
N ILE A 227 -43.18 40.43 -51.34
CA ILE A 227 -42.74 41.46 -52.30
C ILE A 227 -43.07 41.05 -53.74
N THR A 228 -42.86 39.78 -54.09
CA THR A 228 -43.18 39.26 -55.42
C THR A 228 -44.68 39.38 -55.72
N ASP A 229 -45.53 39.04 -54.75
CA ASP A 229 -46.99 39.12 -54.88
C ASP A 229 -47.47 40.58 -55.01
N GLU A 230 -46.86 41.50 -54.24
CA GLU A 230 -47.14 42.95 -54.33
C GLU A 230 -46.74 43.51 -55.70
N VAL A 231 -45.56 43.14 -56.21
CA VAL A 231 -45.09 43.54 -57.55
C VAL A 231 -46.04 43.04 -58.64
N ASN A 232 -46.52 41.80 -58.54
CA ASN A 232 -47.50 41.25 -59.49
C ASN A 232 -48.82 42.02 -59.43
N THR A 233 -49.32 42.31 -58.24
CA THR A 233 -50.54 43.13 -58.04
C THR A 233 -50.39 44.52 -58.66
N ASN A 234 -49.25 45.19 -58.41
CA ASN A 234 -48.97 46.50 -59.00
C ASN A 234 -48.89 46.44 -60.53
N LYS A 235 -48.32 45.38 -61.10
CA LYS A 235 -48.30 45.16 -62.55
C LYS A 235 -49.70 45.01 -63.13
N GLU A 236 -50.60 44.28 -62.47
CA GLU A 236 -52.00 44.16 -62.87
C GLU A 236 -52.73 45.50 -62.82
N ASN A 237 -52.55 46.26 -61.73
CA ASN A 237 -53.12 47.61 -61.59
C ASN A 237 -52.65 48.56 -62.69
N ILE A 238 -51.36 48.54 -63.03
CA ILE A 238 -50.80 49.33 -64.14
C ILE A 238 -51.44 48.94 -65.48
N ASN A 239 -51.63 47.64 -65.73
CA ASN A 239 -52.28 47.18 -66.96
C ASN A 239 -53.74 47.65 -67.04
N GLN A 240 -54.50 47.60 -65.94
CA GLN A 240 -55.87 48.12 -65.88
C GLN A 240 -55.92 49.62 -66.14
N LEU A 241 -55.02 50.40 -65.51
CA LEU A 241 -54.90 51.84 -65.77
C LEU A 241 -54.61 52.13 -67.24
N LYS A 242 -53.77 51.32 -67.89
CA LYS A 242 -53.43 51.46 -69.31
C LYS A 242 -54.65 51.22 -70.21
N GLU A 243 -55.47 50.21 -69.92
CA GLU A 243 -56.72 49.97 -70.65
C GLU A 243 -57.76 51.07 -70.41
N ASN A 244 -57.89 51.55 -69.16
CA ASN A 244 -58.76 52.69 -68.84
C ASN A 244 -58.34 53.95 -69.61
N LEU A 245 -57.04 54.24 -69.69
CA LEU A 245 -56.50 55.36 -70.48
C LEU A 245 -56.81 55.21 -71.97
N LYS A 246 -56.69 54.00 -72.51
CA LYS A 246 -57.05 53.70 -73.92
C LYS A 246 -58.53 53.92 -74.18
N SER A 247 -59.40 53.46 -73.28
CA SER A 247 -60.85 53.70 -73.34
C SER A 247 -61.17 55.19 -73.29
N ASN A 248 -60.61 55.93 -72.33
CA ASN A 248 -60.79 57.38 -72.22
C ASN A 248 -60.31 58.11 -73.48
N LYS A 249 -59.19 57.69 -74.08
CA LYS A 249 -58.71 58.25 -75.34
C LYS A 249 -59.73 58.06 -76.47
N GLN A 250 -60.35 56.89 -76.58
CA GLN A 250 -61.40 56.63 -77.57
C GLN A 250 -62.64 57.49 -77.31
N THR A 251 -63.08 57.62 -76.06
CA THR A 251 -64.20 58.49 -75.69
C THR A 251 -63.94 59.94 -76.08
N ILE A 252 -62.73 60.46 -75.82
CA ILE A 252 -62.34 61.82 -76.22
C ILE A 252 -62.35 61.98 -77.75
N GLN A 253 -61.90 60.97 -78.50
CA GLN A 253 -61.97 60.98 -79.98
C GLN A 253 -63.42 61.08 -80.46
N ASN A 254 -64.33 60.25 -79.94
CA ASN A 254 -65.74 60.29 -80.30
C ASN A 254 -66.37 61.66 -79.98
N ILE A 255 -66.11 62.22 -78.78
CA ILE A 255 -66.58 63.57 -78.41
C ILE A 255 -66.04 64.63 -79.39
N THR A 256 -64.78 64.50 -79.82
CA THR A 256 -64.17 65.43 -80.78
C THR A 256 -64.86 65.37 -82.15
N GLU A 257 -65.23 64.18 -82.61
CA GLU A 257 -66.00 63.96 -83.84
C GLU A 257 -67.42 64.53 -83.73
N ASP A 258 -68.11 64.29 -82.60
CA ASP A 258 -69.44 64.84 -82.33
C ASP A 258 -69.43 66.38 -82.31
N VAL A 259 -68.44 66.98 -81.64
CA VAL A 259 -68.26 68.45 -81.62
C VAL A 259 -68.01 68.99 -83.03
N SER A 260 -67.22 68.29 -83.84
CA SER A 260 -66.94 68.69 -85.22
C SER A 260 -68.20 68.62 -86.09
N THR A 261 -69.01 67.56 -85.93
CA THR A 261 -70.30 67.40 -86.61
C THR A 261 -71.28 68.49 -86.19
N ASN A 262 -71.40 68.77 -84.88
CA ASN A 262 -72.24 69.84 -84.37
C ASN A 262 -71.81 71.21 -84.91
N ARG A 263 -70.50 71.48 -85.00
CA ARG A 263 -69.98 72.69 -85.62
C ARG A 263 -70.41 72.81 -87.09
N GLN A 264 -70.35 71.73 -87.87
CA GLN A 264 -70.81 71.73 -89.26
C GLN A 264 -72.32 71.97 -89.37
N ASN A 265 -73.12 71.35 -88.51
CA ASN A 265 -74.56 71.57 -88.44
C ASN A 265 -74.90 73.04 -88.14
N ILE A 266 -74.19 73.66 -87.19
CA ILE A 266 -74.34 75.09 -86.88
C ILE A 266 -74.00 75.96 -88.10
N MET A 267 -72.92 75.66 -88.83
CA MET A 267 -72.58 76.39 -90.07
C MET A 267 -73.70 76.27 -91.11
N ASN A 268 -74.26 75.08 -91.30
CA ASN A 268 -75.34 74.84 -92.24
C ASN A 268 -76.61 75.62 -91.85
N ILE A 269 -76.98 75.61 -90.56
CA ILE A 269 -78.09 76.41 -90.03
C ILE A 269 -77.84 77.90 -90.29
N ASN A 270 -76.63 78.38 -90.01
CA ASN A 270 -76.27 79.79 -90.22
C ASN A 270 -76.35 80.20 -91.69
N ASN A 271 -75.94 79.32 -92.62
CA ASN A 271 -76.09 79.54 -94.06
C ASN A 271 -77.57 79.56 -94.48
N GLY A 272 -78.40 78.67 -93.92
CA GLY A 272 -79.85 78.67 -94.13
C GLY A 272 -80.53 79.93 -93.62
N LEU A 273 -80.12 80.42 -92.44
CA LEU A 273 -80.58 81.70 -91.89
C LEU A 273 -80.17 82.88 -92.79
N ASN A 274 -78.92 82.94 -93.24
CA ASN A 274 -78.45 83.98 -94.17
C ASN A 274 -79.26 83.98 -95.48
N THR A 275 -79.53 82.80 -96.03
CA THR A 275 -80.36 82.65 -97.25
C THR A 275 -81.79 83.13 -97.02
N SER A 276 -82.37 82.79 -95.86
CA SER A 276 -83.70 83.25 -95.46
C SER A 276 -83.75 84.77 -95.28
N GLN A 277 -82.71 85.36 -94.68
CA GLN A 277 -82.57 86.80 -94.51
C GLN A 277 -82.45 87.53 -95.86
N GLN A 278 -81.67 86.99 -96.80
CA GLN A 278 -81.60 87.51 -98.18
C GLN A 278 -82.96 87.46 -98.87
N SER A 279 -83.66 86.32 -98.76
CA SER A 279 -84.99 86.14 -99.35
C SER A 279 -86.01 87.13 -98.77
N LEU A 280 -85.97 87.37 -97.45
CA LEU A 280 -86.79 88.40 -96.80
C LEU A 280 -86.47 89.81 -97.30
N SER A 281 -85.19 90.15 -97.50
CA SER A 281 -84.78 91.45 -98.04
C SER A 281 -85.23 91.65 -99.50
N THR A 282 -85.19 90.59 -100.31
CA THR A 282 -85.77 90.61 -101.67
C THR A 282 -87.28 90.84 -101.61
N LEU A 283 -88.00 90.10 -100.76
CA LEU A 283 -89.45 90.28 -100.58
C LEU A 283 -89.81 91.69 -100.11
N GLU A 284 -89.03 92.26 -99.17
CA GLU A 284 -89.18 93.64 -98.72
C GLU A 284 -88.99 94.64 -99.87
N THR A 285 -87.99 94.41 -100.73
CA THR A 285 -87.75 95.22 -101.95
C THR A 285 -88.89 95.10 -102.96
N ASP A 286 -89.38 93.89 -103.21
CA ASP A 286 -90.50 93.62 -104.12
C ASP A 286 -91.78 94.29 -103.60
N LEU A 287 -92.07 94.18 -102.30
CA LEU A 287 -93.20 94.85 -101.67
C LEU A 287 -93.08 96.37 -101.77
N GLY A 288 -91.89 96.92 -101.54
CA GLY A 288 -91.59 98.34 -101.74
C GLY A 288 -91.84 98.78 -103.18
N THR A 289 -91.41 97.98 -104.16
CA THR A 289 -91.64 98.23 -105.59
C THR A 289 -93.14 98.18 -105.94
N GLN A 290 -93.87 97.19 -105.42
CA GLN A 290 -95.32 97.11 -105.59
C GLN A 290 -96.03 98.33 -104.99
N LEU A 291 -95.60 98.81 -103.82
CA LEU A 291 -96.14 100.01 -103.18
C LEU A 291 -95.91 101.26 -104.03
N ILE A 292 -94.71 101.42 -104.61
CA ILE A 292 -94.39 102.50 -105.55
C ILE A 292 -95.29 102.38 -106.79
N ASN A 293 -95.39 101.21 -107.40
CA ASN A 293 -96.24 100.98 -108.57
C ASN A 293 -97.71 101.30 -108.28
N LEU A 294 -98.24 100.88 -107.12
CA LEU A 294 -99.57 101.23 -106.65
C LEU A 294 -99.74 102.74 -106.48
N SER A 295 -98.78 103.42 -105.85
CA SER A 295 -98.76 104.87 -105.69
C SER A 295 -98.75 105.60 -107.04
N THR A 296 -97.92 105.16 -107.99
CA THR A 296 -97.86 105.68 -109.36
C THR A 296 -99.18 105.46 -110.09
N ALA A 297 -99.77 104.26 -110.03
CA ALA A 297 -101.05 103.97 -110.63
C ALA A 297 -102.17 104.84 -110.04
N LEU A 298 -102.18 105.03 -108.72
CA LEU A 298 -103.12 105.94 -108.04
C LEU A 298 -102.95 107.38 -108.54
N THR A 299 -101.71 107.83 -108.72
CA THR A 299 -101.39 109.17 -109.25
C THR A 299 -101.86 109.33 -110.69
N GLN A 300 -101.62 108.34 -111.56
CA GLN A 300 -102.11 108.35 -112.94
C GLN A 300 -103.64 108.33 -113.03
N ILE A 301 -104.33 107.59 -112.15
CA ILE A 301 -105.80 107.62 -112.05
C ILE A 301 -106.26 109.02 -111.66
N LYS A 302 -105.59 109.65 -110.68
CA LYS A 302 -105.87 111.03 -110.25
C LYS A 302 -105.70 112.02 -111.41
N GLU A 303 -104.60 111.94 -112.16
CA GLU A 303 -104.36 112.80 -113.34
C GLU A 303 -105.40 112.58 -114.45
N LYS A 304 -105.81 111.33 -114.72
CA LYS A 304 -106.88 111.03 -115.71
C LYS A 304 -108.23 111.61 -115.30
N ILE A 305 -108.53 111.67 -114.00
CA ILE A 305 -109.73 112.33 -113.47
C ILE A 305 -109.65 113.86 -113.67
N GLU A 306 -108.44 114.45 -113.61
CA GLU A 306 -108.23 115.89 -113.82
C GLU A 306 -108.25 116.31 -115.31
N ILE A 307 -107.74 115.49 -116.24
CA ILE A 307 -107.71 115.78 -117.70
C ILE A 307 -109.03 115.41 -118.41
N GLY A 308 -109.89 114.61 -117.79
CA GLY A 308 -111.22 114.26 -118.29
C GLY A 308 -112.28 115.37 -118.17
N LYS A 309 -111.88 116.63 -118.02
CA LYS A 309 -112.70 117.85 -118.04
C LYS A 309 -112.12 118.84 -119.04
#